data_AF-A0A6C0I9A8-F1
#
_entry.id   AF-A0A6C0I9A8-F1
#
_cell.length_a   1.000
_cell.length_b   1.000
_cell.length_c   1.000
_cell.angle_alpha   90.00
_cell.angle_beta   90.00
_cell.angle_gamma   90.00
#
_symmetry.space_group_name_H-M   'P 1'
#
loop_
_entity.id
_entity.type
_entity.pdbx_description
1 polymer ?
#
loop_
_entity_poly.entity_id
_entity_poly.type
_entity_poly.pdbx_seq_one_letter_code
_entity_poly.pdbx_strand_id
1 'polypeptide(L)'
;MTVINNIEIDDIKYCENEIKAAICNNEPIEEKLNVIIVISNPCQYGTRYLLAREFVRRMELEESNVELYIVELAYNNQQFYVTEKGNKKHLQIRTQTAPLWHKENMINLGVKYLLPKKWKAFAWIDADVEFENATWALDTLKVLNGCKDIVQVFSHCVDMDKEKLTMKVFNSFGYQYAKKNKYSGQGENYWHPGYAYACTRKAYEKMNGLFEVAVLGSGDNIMALSFINKGLKAVNELSTDGYKQTILDFQARCANLRIGYVPGVIRHYFHGSKKNRKYTERWEILIKHNYDPLDHITTDEKGLLIPSRSCPQELLDDIMNYFSERNEDE
;
A
#
# COMPACT_ATOMS: atom_id res chain seq x y z
N MET A 1 -45.00 -8.59 -16.89
CA MET A 1 -43.84 -8.67 -17.78
C MET A 1 -43.99 -7.63 -18.87
N THR A 2 -43.51 -6.44 -18.58
CA THR A 2 -43.41 -5.29 -19.49
C THR A 2 -42.13 -5.44 -20.28
N VAL A 3 -42.24 -5.52 -21.60
CA VAL A 3 -41.11 -5.65 -22.52
C VAL A 3 -41.11 -4.46 -23.47
N ILE A 4 -40.01 -3.72 -23.49
CA ILE A 4 -39.79 -2.59 -24.41
C ILE A 4 -38.52 -2.89 -25.20
N ASN A 5 -38.59 -2.90 -26.53
CA ASN A 5 -37.45 -3.22 -27.40
C ASN A 5 -36.74 -4.54 -27.05
N ASN A 6 -37.51 -5.59 -26.74
CA ASN A 6 -37.00 -6.91 -26.29
C ASN A 6 -36.24 -6.90 -24.95
N ILE A 7 -36.39 -5.84 -24.15
CA ILE A 7 -35.83 -5.76 -22.79
C ILE A 7 -36.99 -5.88 -21.80
N GLU A 8 -36.92 -6.88 -20.92
CA GLU A 8 -37.82 -7.00 -19.77
C GLU A 8 -37.45 -5.96 -18.71
N ILE A 9 -38.40 -5.09 -18.35
CA ILE A 9 -38.16 -4.01 -17.39
C ILE A 9 -38.79 -4.28 -16.01
N ASP A 10 -39.54 -5.36 -15.87
CA ASP A 10 -40.12 -5.78 -14.59
C ASP A 10 -39.16 -6.67 -13.77
N ASP A 11 -38.18 -7.32 -14.42
CA ASP A 11 -37.11 -8.10 -13.76
C ASP A 11 -36.03 -7.16 -13.19
N ILE A 12 -36.38 -6.45 -12.11
CA ILE A 12 -35.49 -5.50 -11.46
C ILE A 12 -34.46 -6.25 -10.60
N LYS A 13 -33.20 -6.27 -11.05
CA LYS A 13 -32.06 -6.75 -10.26
C LYS A 13 -31.54 -5.66 -9.34
N TYR A 14 -32.11 -5.55 -8.15
CA TYR A 14 -31.57 -4.71 -7.08
C TYR A 14 -30.56 -5.51 -6.23
N CYS A 15 -29.35 -4.97 -6.08
CA CYS A 15 -28.36 -5.46 -5.14
C CYS A 15 -28.03 -4.35 -4.15
N GLU A 16 -28.27 -4.59 -2.86
CA GLU A 16 -27.90 -3.64 -1.81
C GLU A 16 -26.40 -3.35 -1.85
N ASN A 17 -26.05 -2.07 -1.73
CA ASN A 17 -24.65 -1.68 -1.60
C ASN A 17 -24.24 -1.77 -0.13
N GLU A 18 -23.69 -2.93 0.26
CA GLU A 18 -23.25 -3.21 1.63
C GLU A 18 -22.31 -2.14 2.21
N ILE A 19 -21.45 -1.53 1.37
CA ILE A 19 -20.51 -0.48 1.79
C ILE A 19 -21.29 0.80 2.15
N LYS A 20 -22.28 1.15 1.32
CA LYS A 20 -23.15 2.30 1.59
C LYS A 20 -23.97 2.06 2.87
N ALA A 21 -24.53 0.86 3.02
CA ALA A 21 -25.27 0.48 4.23
C ALA A 21 -24.39 0.57 5.49
N ALA A 22 -23.14 0.08 5.42
CA ALA A 22 -22.18 0.16 6.53
C ALA A 22 -21.86 1.62 6.91
N ILE A 23 -21.60 2.50 5.95
CA ILE A 23 -21.32 3.92 6.23
C ILE A 23 -22.52 4.63 6.88
N CYS A 24 -23.74 4.31 6.44
CA CYS A 24 -24.95 4.91 6.99
C CYS A 24 -25.31 4.38 8.39
N ASN A 25 -25.11 3.09 8.64
CA ASN A 25 -25.70 2.40 9.79
C ASN A 25 -24.70 2.00 10.88
N ASN A 26 -23.40 1.87 10.56
CA ASN A 26 -22.41 1.46 11.55
C ASN A 26 -21.88 2.69 12.29
N GLU A 27 -21.67 2.51 13.60
CA GLU A 27 -20.75 3.36 14.36
C GLU A 27 -19.30 3.08 13.94
N PRO A 28 -18.38 4.06 14.05
CA PRO A 28 -16.97 3.82 13.77
C PRO A 28 -16.36 2.84 14.79
N ILE A 29 -15.49 1.94 14.35
CA ILE A 29 -14.86 0.93 15.24
C ILE A 29 -13.95 1.59 16.32
N GLU A 30 -13.41 2.77 16.02
CA GLU A 30 -12.50 3.57 16.85
C GLU A 30 -12.76 5.07 16.58
N GLU A 31 -12.38 5.96 17.50
CA GLU A 31 -12.68 7.40 17.40
C GLU A 31 -11.92 8.10 16.26
N LYS A 32 -10.64 7.74 16.11
CA LYS A 32 -9.77 8.23 15.04
C LYS A 32 -9.12 7.06 14.33
N LEU A 33 -8.91 7.23 13.03
CA LEU A 33 -8.17 6.26 12.23
C LEU A 33 -6.67 6.48 12.46
N ASN A 34 -5.99 5.47 12.99
CA ASN A 34 -4.54 5.46 13.07
C ASN A 34 -3.97 5.35 11.64
N VAL A 35 -3.21 6.34 11.18
CA VAL A 35 -2.61 6.37 9.83
C VAL A 35 -1.10 6.26 9.97
N ILE A 36 -0.49 5.31 9.27
CA ILE A 36 0.96 5.19 9.16
C ILE A 36 1.38 5.58 7.76
N ILE A 37 2.32 6.53 7.67
CA ILE A 37 3.08 6.79 6.45
C ILE A 37 4.55 6.44 6.67
N VAL A 38 5.24 6.13 5.58
CA VAL A 38 6.66 5.76 5.62
C VAL A 38 7.44 6.53 4.57
N ILE A 39 8.69 6.89 4.90
CA ILE A 39 9.62 7.46 3.92
C ILE A 39 11.00 6.83 4.04
N SER A 40 11.40 6.20 2.93
CA SER A 40 12.75 5.72 2.66
C SER A 40 13.16 6.34 1.32
N ASN A 41 14.28 7.06 1.29
CA ASN A 41 14.71 7.82 0.13
C ASN A 41 16.23 7.69 -0.08
N PRO A 42 16.72 6.53 -0.55
CA PRO A 42 18.15 6.27 -0.69
C PRO A 42 18.86 7.27 -1.62
N CYS A 43 18.17 7.75 -2.66
CA CYS A 43 18.68 8.71 -3.63
C CYS A 43 18.44 10.18 -3.24
N GLN A 44 17.78 10.45 -2.11
CA GLN A 44 17.46 11.79 -1.61
C GLN A 44 16.68 12.69 -2.60
N TYR A 45 15.79 12.12 -3.41
CA TYR A 45 14.93 12.91 -4.29
C TYR A 45 14.10 13.91 -3.49
N GLY A 46 14.21 15.20 -3.84
CA GLY A 46 13.56 16.30 -3.12
C GLY A 46 12.04 16.21 -3.14
N THR A 47 11.47 15.77 -4.26
CA THR A 47 10.02 15.65 -4.49
C THR A 47 9.38 14.70 -3.49
N ARG A 48 10.04 13.58 -3.14
CA ARG A 48 9.54 12.66 -2.13
C ARG A 48 9.39 13.32 -0.76
N TYR A 49 10.36 14.13 -0.35
CA TYR A 49 10.30 14.87 0.91
C TYR A 49 9.25 15.97 0.86
N LEU A 50 9.13 16.69 -0.26
CA LEU A 50 8.12 17.72 -0.45
C LEU A 50 6.71 17.13 -0.31
N LEU A 51 6.40 16.10 -1.09
CA LEU A 51 5.08 15.45 -1.06
C LEU A 51 4.76 14.87 0.32
N ALA A 52 5.73 14.23 0.98
CA ALA A 52 5.54 13.75 2.34
C ALA A 52 5.22 14.87 3.34
N ARG A 53 5.92 16.00 3.27
CA ARG A 53 5.63 17.15 4.14
C ARG A 53 4.28 17.78 3.83
N GLU A 54 3.89 17.87 2.55
CA GLU A 54 2.57 18.35 2.16
C GLU A 54 1.45 17.42 2.66
N PHE A 55 1.63 16.10 2.53
CA PHE A 55 0.71 15.10 3.05
C PHE A 55 0.55 15.23 4.57
N VAL A 56 1.67 15.31 5.31
CA VAL A 56 1.65 15.50 6.78
C VAL A 56 0.87 16.75 7.14
N ARG A 57 1.13 17.88 6.46
CA ARG A 57 0.41 19.13 6.73
C ARG A 57 -1.09 19.02 6.47
N ARG A 58 -1.51 18.40 5.36
CA ARG A 58 -2.94 18.16 5.09
C ARG A 58 -3.57 17.32 6.19
N MET A 59 -2.94 16.20 6.56
CA MET A 59 -3.45 15.33 7.64
C MET A 59 -3.55 16.04 8.99
N GLU A 60 -2.56 16.88 9.35
CA GLU A 60 -2.57 17.58 10.63
C GLU A 60 -3.55 18.75 10.69
N LEU A 61 -3.75 19.46 9.57
CA LEU A 61 -4.55 20.68 9.52
C LEU A 61 -6.01 20.44 9.11
N GLU A 62 -6.28 19.41 8.31
CA GLU A 62 -7.58 19.20 7.65
C GLU A 62 -8.30 17.96 8.19
N GLU A 63 -7.57 16.95 8.69
CA GLU A 63 -8.14 15.62 9.02
C GLU A 63 -8.37 15.41 10.51
N SER A 64 -9.51 15.90 11.02
CA SER A 64 -9.86 15.80 12.45
C SER A 64 -10.03 14.36 12.96
N ASN A 65 -10.38 13.42 12.08
CA ASN A 65 -10.61 12.00 12.41
C ASN A 65 -9.38 11.10 12.19
N VAL A 66 -8.20 11.69 12.00
CA VAL A 66 -6.94 10.96 11.81
C VAL A 66 -6.02 11.12 13.02
N GLU A 67 -5.29 10.06 13.32
CA GLU A 67 -4.12 10.09 14.19
C GLU A 67 -2.90 9.62 13.37
N LEU A 68 -1.97 10.53 13.08
CA LEU A 68 -0.89 10.31 12.12
C LEU A 68 0.40 9.82 12.81
N TYR A 69 0.98 8.77 12.25
CA TYR A 69 2.24 8.15 12.64
C TYR A 69 3.18 8.11 11.45
N ILE A 70 4.46 8.41 11.69
CA ILE A 70 5.46 8.56 10.61
C ILE A 70 6.67 7.68 10.93
N VAL A 71 7.06 6.84 9.97
CA VAL A 71 8.31 6.07 10.03
C VAL A 71 9.27 6.60 8.97
N GLU A 72 10.46 7.00 9.37
CA GLU A 72 11.49 7.48 8.45
C GLU A 72 12.75 6.62 8.56
N LEU A 73 13.22 6.15 7.41
CA LEU A 73 14.46 5.40 7.27
C LEU A 73 15.52 6.28 6.60
N ALA A 74 16.61 6.52 7.31
CA ALA A 74 17.78 7.24 6.82
C ALA A 74 18.96 6.29 6.60
N TYR A 75 19.68 6.46 5.49
CA TYR A 75 20.87 5.67 5.15
C TYR A 75 22.14 6.40 5.58
N ASN A 76 23.11 5.68 6.15
CA ASN A 76 24.42 6.20 6.52
C ASN A 76 24.31 7.48 7.37
N ASN A 77 24.77 8.62 6.84
CA ASN A 77 24.77 9.94 7.49
C ASN A 77 23.64 10.86 7.00
N GLN A 78 22.66 10.34 6.24
CA GLN A 78 21.49 11.13 5.82
C GLN A 78 20.76 11.71 7.02
N GLN A 79 20.25 12.94 6.87
CA GLN A 79 19.42 13.54 7.92
C GLN A 79 18.02 12.91 7.92
N PHE A 80 17.31 13.09 9.02
CA PHE A 80 15.87 12.88 9.08
C PHE A 80 15.20 14.20 8.70
N TYR A 81 14.33 14.18 7.67
CA TYR A 81 13.73 15.38 7.07
C TYR A 81 12.23 15.50 7.35
N VAL A 82 11.56 14.39 7.68
CA VAL A 82 10.11 14.36 7.91
C VAL A 82 9.77 14.12 9.37
N THR A 83 10.62 13.37 10.07
CA THR A 83 10.43 13.02 11.47
C THR A 83 11.28 13.86 12.41
N GLU A 84 10.86 13.91 13.67
CA GLU A 84 11.49 14.67 14.74
C GLU A 84 11.85 13.74 15.90
N LYS A 85 13.09 13.87 16.39
CA LYS A 85 13.57 13.08 17.53
C LYS A 85 12.75 13.42 18.78
N GLY A 86 12.21 12.38 19.43
CA GLY A 86 11.45 12.52 20.68
C GLY A 86 9.93 12.72 20.49
N ASN A 87 9.46 12.92 19.26
CA ASN A 87 8.03 12.89 18.97
C ASN A 87 7.52 11.43 19.09
N LYS A 88 6.51 11.21 19.93
CA LYS A 88 5.98 9.87 20.25
C LYS A 88 5.26 9.19 19.08
N LYS A 89 4.91 9.96 18.02
CA LYS A 89 4.26 9.45 16.81
C LYS A 89 5.27 9.25 15.67
N HIS A 90 6.55 9.52 15.91
CA HIS A 90 7.62 9.40 14.92
C HIS A 90 8.56 8.25 15.28
N LEU A 91 8.88 7.41 14.30
CA LEU A 91 9.89 6.36 14.40
C LEU A 91 11.04 6.67 13.45
N GLN A 92 12.22 6.96 14.02
CA GLN A 92 13.45 7.17 13.28
C GLN A 92 14.28 5.89 13.23
N ILE A 93 14.52 5.39 12.02
CA ILE A 93 15.34 4.20 11.76
C ILE A 93 16.55 4.62 10.94
N ARG A 94 17.72 4.07 11.26
CA ARG A 94 18.96 4.31 10.54
C ARG A 94 19.62 2.99 10.21
N THR A 95 20.05 2.83 8.97
CA THR A 95 20.82 1.67 8.51
C THR A 95 22.10 2.09 7.81
N GLN A 96 23.11 1.21 7.85
CA GLN A 96 24.36 1.32 7.09
C GLN A 96 24.45 0.27 5.98
N THR A 97 23.42 -0.55 5.81
CA THR A 97 23.38 -1.58 4.76
C THR A 97 22.96 -0.99 3.42
N ALA A 98 23.17 -1.74 2.35
CA ALA A 98 22.64 -1.40 1.03
C ALA A 98 21.10 -1.23 1.08
N PRO A 99 20.53 -0.27 0.33
CA PRO A 99 19.08 -0.05 0.29
C PRO A 99 18.31 -1.22 -0.27
N LEU A 100 17.16 -1.53 0.35
CA LEU A 100 16.12 -2.40 -0.19
C LEU A 100 14.80 -1.61 -0.27
N TRP A 101 13.78 -2.19 -0.89
CA TRP A 101 12.43 -1.64 -0.82
C TRP A 101 11.79 -1.96 0.54
N HIS A 102 11.80 -1.00 1.47
CA HIS A 102 11.39 -1.23 2.86
C HIS A 102 9.94 -0.85 3.20
N LYS A 103 9.10 -0.43 2.25
CA LYS A 103 7.78 0.18 2.54
C LYS A 103 6.94 -0.66 3.52
N GLU A 104 6.62 -1.90 3.18
CA GLU A 104 5.78 -2.78 4.01
C GLU A 104 6.46 -3.17 5.33
N ASN A 105 7.79 -3.35 5.33
CA ASN A 105 8.57 -3.59 6.55
C ASN A 105 8.49 -2.40 7.52
N MET A 106 8.69 -1.18 7.01
CA MET A 106 8.58 0.04 7.82
C MET A 106 7.16 0.23 8.37
N ILE A 107 6.12 -0.13 7.62
CA ILE A 107 4.74 -0.11 8.12
C ILE A 107 4.57 -1.11 9.27
N ASN A 108 5.09 -2.35 9.14
CA ASN A 108 5.08 -3.34 10.21
C ASN A 108 5.80 -2.83 11.48
N LEU A 109 6.94 -2.16 11.32
CA LEU A 109 7.66 -1.53 12.42
C LEU A 109 6.86 -0.37 13.03
N GLY A 110 6.17 0.43 12.22
CA GLY A 110 5.23 1.45 12.69
C GLY A 110 4.13 0.85 13.57
N VAL A 111 3.51 -0.23 13.12
CA VAL A 111 2.50 -0.96 13.92
C VAL A 111 3.08 -1.44 15.26
N LYS A 112 4.28 -2.02 15.23
CA LYS A 112 4.96 -2.58 16.40
C LYS A 112 5.35 -1.52 17.44
N TYR A 113 5.89 -0.38 16.99
CA TYR A 113 6.54 0.59 17.87
C TYR A 113 5.72 1.86 18.15
N LEU A 114 4.78 2.23 17.27
CA LEU A 114 4.05 3.50 17.38
C LEU A 114 2.58 3.33 17.79
N LEU A 115 1.89 2.28 17.33
CA LEU A 115 0.45 2.18 17.58
C LEU A 115 0.11 1.92 19.05
N PRO A 116 -1.00 2.51 19.57
CA PRO A 116 -1.43 2.31 20.95
C PRO A 116 -1.79 0.84 21.22
N LYS A 117 -1.48 0.29 22.40
CA LYS A 117 -1.76 -1.13 22.72
C LYS A 117 -3.19 -1.62 22.46
N LYS A 118 -4.19 -0.72 22.42
CA LYS A 118 -5.61 -1.02 22.22
C LYS A 118 -6.16 -0.56 20.86
N TRP A 119 -5.29 -0.25 19.89
CA TRP A 119 -5.71 0.11 18.52
C TRP A 119 -6.61 -0.98 17.93
N LYS A 120 -7.60 -0.58 17.13
CA LYS A 120 -8.57 -1.50 16.51
C LYS A 120 -8.52 -1.47 14.99
N ALA A 121 -8.17 -0.33 14.41
CA ALA A 121 -7.94 -0.18 12.97
C ALA A 121 -6.73 0.71 12.71
N PHE A 122 -6.04 0.44 11.60
CA PHE A 122 -5.05 1.35 11.06
C PHE A 122 -5.09 1.38 9.54
N ALA A 123 -4.59 2.47 8.98
CA ALA A 123 -4.36 2.67 7.56
C ALA A 123 -2.87 2.81 7.26
N TRP A 124 -2.44 2.33 6.10
CA TRP A 124 -1.15 2.65 5.52
C TRP A 124 -1.35 3.33 4.18
N ILE A 125 -0.76 4.51 4.03
CA ILE A 125 -1.08 5.44 2.95
C ILE A 125 0.22 5.95 2.33
N ASP A 126 0.25 5.99 1.00
CA ASP A 126 1.32 6.61 0.25
C ASP A 126 1.28 8.13 0.44
N ALA A 127 2.44 8.71 0.74
CA ALA A 127 2.58 10.13 1.05
C ALA A 127 2.40 11.07 -0.16
N ASP A 128 2.17 10.52 -1.35
CA ASP A 128 1.93 11.24 -2.60
C ASP A 128 0.45 11.27 -3.01
N VAL A 129 -0.47 10.95 -2.09
CA VAL A 129 -1.91 11.04 -2.34
C VAL A 129 -2.63 12.15 -1.57
N GLU A 130 -3.83 12.49 -2.02
CA GLU A 130 -4.76 13.41 -1.37
C GLU A 130 -6.18 12.85 -1.51
N PHE A 131 -6.99 12.98 -0.45
CA PHE A 131 -8.36 12.50 -0.43
C PHE A 131 -9.32 13.66 -0.70
N GLU A 132 -10.21 13.50 -1.67
CA GLU A 132 -11.25 14.51 -1.96
C GLU A 132 -12.46 14.37 -1.02
N ASN A 133 -12.68 13.16 -0.48
CA ASN A 133 -13.82 12.90 0.40
C ASN A 133 -13.48 13.30 1.84
N ALA A 134 -14.08 14.38 2.35
CA ALA A 134 -13.85 14.88 3.72
C ALA A 134 -14.19 13.89 4.85
N THR A 135 -14.95 12.82 4.57
CA THR A 135 -15.32 11.81 5.57
C THR A 135 -14.56 10.50 5.41
N TRP A 136 -13.54 10.43 4.54
CA TRP A 136 -12.86 9.18 4.20
C TRP A 136 -12.39 8.39 5.43
N ALA A 137 -11.84 9.05 6.44
CA ALA A 137 -11.32 8.42 7.65
C ALA A 137 -12.46 7.83 8.51
N LEU A 138 -13.53 8.59 8.69
CA LEU A 138 -14.72 8.13 9.43
C LEU A 138 -15.42 6.99 8.68
N ASP A 139 -15.61 7.12 7.37
CA ASP A 139 -16.22 6.11 6.51
C ASP A 139 -15.41 4.80 6.56
N THR A 140 -14.08 4.91 6.57
CA THR A 140 -13.17 3.76 6.75
C THR A 140 -13.45 3.04 8.06
N LEU A 141 -13.50 3.77 9.19
CA LEU A 141 -13.75 3.18 10.51
C LEU A 141 -15.12 2.50 10.60
N LYS A 142 -16.13 3.04 9.93
CA LYS A 142 -17.48 2.45 9.88
C LYS A 142 -17.52 1.18 9.03
N VAL A 143 -16.86 1.17 7.87
CA VAL A 143 -16.77 -0.01 7.00
C VAL A 143 -15.95 -1.12 7.66
N LEU A 144 -14.88 -0.77 8.39
CA LEU A 144 -14.10 -1.75 9.15
C LEU A 144 -14.84 -2.28 10.40
N ASN A 145 -15.91 -1.61 10.84
CA ASN A 145 -16.75 -2.10 11.93
C ASN A 145 -17.70 -3.20 11.45
N GLY A 146 -17.18 -4.40 11.29
CA GLY A 146 -18.00 -5.59 11.04
C GLY A 146 -18.41 -5.81 9.58
N CYS A 147 -18.28 -4.85 8.67
CA CYS A 147 -18.56 -5.04 7.25
C CYS A 147 -17.36 -5.67 6.51
N LYS A 148 -16.19 -5.02 6.53
CA LYS A 148 -14.96 -5.50 5.88
C LYS A 148 -13.80 -5.62 6.87
N ASP A 149 -12.84 -6.47 6.53
CA ASP A 149 -11.63 -6.69 7.33
C ASP A 149 -10.45 -5.87 6.80
N ILE A 150 -10.41 -5.67 5.48
CA ILE A 150 -9.42 -4.86 4.75
C ILE A 150 -10.18 -4.02 3.72
N VAL A 151 -9.81 -2.75 3.58
CA VAL A 151 -10.37 -1.86 2.56
C VAL A 151 -9.26 -1.09 1.86
N GLN A 152 -9.42 -0.88 0.56
CA GLN A 152 -8.69 0.17 -0.14
C GLN A 152 -9.44 1.49 0.07
N VAL A 153 -8.77 2.54 0.53
CA VAL A 153 -9.41 3.73 1.13
C VAL A 153 -9.91 4.72 0.05
N PHE A 154 -10.23 4.21 -1.13
CA PHE A 154 -10.75 4.97 -2.25
C PHE A 154 -11.42 4.02 -3.26
N SER A 155 -12.23 4.62 -4.15
CA SER A 155 -12.82 3.91 -5.28
C SER A 155 -12.11 4.23 -6.59
N HIS A 156 -11.74 5.49 -6.79
CA HIS A 156 -11.11 5.98 -8.02
C HIS A 156 -9.92 6.87 -7.68
N CYS A 157 -8.89 6.83 -8.50
CA CYS A 157 -7.71 7.66 -8.37
C CYS A 157 -7.54 8.51 -9.63
N VAL A 158 -7.42 9.83 -9.44
CA VAL A 158 -6.99 10.79 -10.45
C VAL A 158 -5.46 10.85 -10.41
N ASP A 159 -4.83 10.23 -11.40
CA ASP A 159 -3.38 10.24 -11.56
C ASP A 159 -2.96 11.47 -12.35
N MET A 160 -2.12 12.31 -11.72
CA MET A 160 -1.81 13.65 -12.22
C MET A 160 -0.46 13.75 -12.91
N ASP A 161 -0.34 14.75 -13.80
CA ASP A 161 0.94 15.22 -14.32
C ASP A 161 1.58 16.26 -13.38
N LYS A 162 2.75 16.78 -13.80
CA LYS A 162 3.52 17.78 -13.07
C LYS A 162 2.78 19.13 -12.94
N GLU A 163 1.87 19.44 -13.86
CA GLU A 163 0.98 20.61 -13.80
C GLU A 163 -0.27 20.36 -12.94
N LYS A 164 -0.38 19.19 -12.29
CA LYS A 164 -1.52 18.76 -11.48
C LYS A 164 -2.81 18.57 -12.29
N LEU A 165 -2.70 18.37 -13.61
CA LEU A 165 -3.81 18.02 -14.49
C LEU A 165 -4.01 16.51 -14.52
N THR A 166 -5.23 16.07 -14.83
CA THR A 166 -5.56 14.64 -14.88
C THR A 166 -4.95 13.98 -16.12
N MET A 167 -4.10 12.98 -15.93
CA MET A 167 -3.59 12.13 -17.00
C MET A 167 -4.47 10.90 -17.22
N LYS A 168 -4.81 10.21 -16.12
CA LYS A 168 -5.57 8.96 -16.16
C LYS A 168 -6.41 8.80 -14.90
N VAL A 169 -7.52 8.09 -15.03
CA VAL A 169 -8.31 7.62 -13.88
C VAL A 169 -8.08 6.12 -13.71
N PHE A 170 -7.77 5.70 -12.48
CA PHE A 170 -7.66 4.30 -12.11
C PHE A 170 -8.79 3.88 -11.18
N ASN A 171 -9.27 2.65 -11.34
CA ASN A 171 -10.20 2.03 -10.41
C ASN A 171 -9.40 1.28 -9.34
N SER A 172 -9.80 1.43 -8.08
CA SER A 172 -9.19 0.71 -6.98
C SER A 172 -9.48 -0.80 -7.10
N PHE A 173 -8.48 -1.63 -6.77
CA PHE A 173 -8.63 -3.08 -6.72
C PHE A 173 -9.79 -3.50 -5.80
N GLY A 174 -9.90 -2.87 -4.62
CA GLY A 174 -10.97 -3.14 -3.66
C GLY A 174 -12.37 -2.84 -4.23
N TYR A 175 -12.50 -1.73 -4.98
CA TYR A 175 -13.75 -1.35 -5.64
C TYR A 175 -14.15 -2.37 -6.69
N GLN A 176 -13.22 -2.71 -7.58
CA GLN A 176 -13.47 -3.66 -8.66
C GLN A 176 -13.83 -5.05 -8.11
N TYR A 177 -13.16 -5.49 -7.04
CA TYR A 177 -13.46 -6.75 -6.36
C TYR A 177 -14.87 -6.74 -5.74
N ALA A 178 -15.22 -5.69 -4.99
CA ALA A 178 -16.52 -5.57 -4.35
C ALA A 178 -17.68 -5.52 -5.35
N LYS A 179 -17.45 -4.96 -6.55
CA LYS A 179 -18.43 -4.94 -7.65
C LYS A 179 -18.49 -6.25 -8.45
N LYS A 180 -17.68 -7.26 -8.10
CA LYS A 180 -17.59 -8.55 -8.81
C LYS A 180 -17.27 -8.37 -10.29
N ASN A 181 -16.49 -7.35 -10.62
CA ASN A 181 -16.05 -7.13 -11.99
C ASN A 181 -15.06 -8.23 -12.42
N LYS A 182 -14.90 -8.40 -13.73
CA LYS A 182 -13.86 -9.30 -14.25
C LYS A 182 -12.49 -8.73 -13.91
N TYR A 183 -11.64 -9.55 -13.29
CA TYR A 183 -10.26 -9.17 -12.98
C TYR A 183 -9.49 -8.75 -14.22
N SER A 184 -8.82 -7.59 -14.15
CA SER A 184 -7.88 -7.12 -15.17
C SER A 184 -6.61 -6.57 -14.53
N GLY A 185 -5.47 -7.16 -14.87
CA GLY A 185 -4.14 -6.70 -14.44
C GLY A 185 -3.53 -5.63 -15.36
N GLN A 186 -4.25 -5.18 -16.39
CA GLN A 186 -3.76 -4.19 -17.36
C GLN A 186 -4.89 -3.41 -18.03
N GLY A 187 -4.54 -2.44 -18.87
CA GLY A 187 -5.46 -1.69 -19.72
C GLY A 187 -6.24 -0.58 -19.01
N GLU A 188 -7.41 -0.24 -19.56
CA GLU A 188 -8.29 0.81 -19.03
C GLU A 188 -8.99 0.38 -17.74
N ASN A 189 -9.37 -0.89 -17.65
CA ASN A 189 -10.03 -1.48 -16.47
C ASN A 189 -9.04 -2.06 -15.46
N TYR A 190 -7.78 -1.63 -15.45
CA TYR A 190 -6.77 -2.10 -14.52
C TYR A 190 -7.22 -1.95 -13.06
N TRP A 191 -7.06 -3.02 -12.28
CA TRP A 191 -7.35 -3.04 -10.85
C TRP A 191 -6.14 -2.51 -10.09
N HIS A 192 -6.13 -1.23 -9.74
CA HIS A 192 -4.94 -0.60 -9.18
C HIS A 192 -4.73 -1.05 -7.72
N PRO A 193 -3.60 -1.71 -7.40
CA PRO A 193 -3.42 -2.35 -6.09
C PRO A 193 -2.81 -1.43 -5.03
N GLY A 194 -2.29 -0.25 -5.37
CA GLY A 194 -1.50 0.61 -4.46
C GLY A 194 -2.27 1.75 -3.77
N TYR A 195 -1.53 2.78 -3.37
CA TYR A 195 -1.96 4.05 -2.77
C TYR A 195 -2.36 4.01 -1.30
N ALA A 196 -3.53 3.47 -0.95
CA ALA A 196 -4.06 3.61 0.40
C ALA A 196 -4.93 2.44 0.81
N TYR A 197 -4.60 1.82 1.94
CA TYR A 197 -5.37 0.73 2.54
C TYR A 197 -5.58 0.96 4.01
N ALA A 198 -6.60 0.29 4.56
CA ALA A 198 -6.82 0.16 5.98
C ALA A 198 -7.28 -1.25 6.32
N CYS A 199 -6.99 -1.68 7.54
CA CYS A 199 -7.45 -2.97 8.03
C CYS A 199 -7.78 -2.94 9.52
N THR A 200 -8.58 -3.92 9.94
CA THR A 200 -8.80 -4.19 11.36
C THR A 200 -7.55 -4.83 11.97
N ARG A 201 -7.35 -4.64 13.27
CA ARG A 201 -6.31 -5.32 14.02
C ARG A 201 -6.36 -6.84 13.88
N LYS A 202 -7.57 -7.40 13.93
CA LYS A 202 -7.79 -8.83 13.74
C LYS A 202 -7.29 -9.31 12.37
N ALA A 203 -7.50 -8.51 11.32
CA ALA A 203 -6.98 -8.84 9.99
C ALA A 203 -5.45 -8.78 9.96
N TYR A 204 -4.85 -7.72 10.50
CA TYR A 204 -3.39 -7.57 10.58
C TYR A 204 -2.71 -8.71 11.33
N GLU A 205 -3.22 -9.05 12.52
CA GLU A 205 -2.70 -10.14 13.34
C GLU A 205 -2.85 -11.50 12.63
N LYS A 206 -3.98 -11.71 11.92
CA LYS A 206 -4.18 -12.93 11.12
C LYS A 206 -3.19 -13.03 9.96
N MET A 207 -2.92 -11.93 9.27
CA MET A 207 -1.91 -11.87 8.20
C MET A 207 -0.48 -12.06 8.72
N ASN A 208 -0.28 -11.94 10.03
CA ASN A 208 1.03 -11.87 10.69
C ASN A 208 1.89 -10.72 10.13
N GLY A 209 1.29 -9.53 10.06
CA GLY A 209 1.90 -8.37 9.41
C GLY A 209 1.60 -8.27 7.91
N LEU A 210 2.04 -7.16 7.31
CA LEU A 210 2.02 -6.96 5.87
C LEU A 210 3.15 -7.76 5.19
N PHE A 211 2.99 -8.06 3.90
CA PHE A 211 4.00 -8.78 3.12
C PHE A 211 5.23 -7.91 2.85
N GLU A 212 6.34 -8.19 3.53
CA GLU A 212 7.50 -7.29 3.59
C GLU A 212 8.74 -7.73 2.81
N VAL A 213 8.77 -8.97 2.31
CA VAL A 213 9.97 -9.57 1.68
C VAL A 213 10.12 -9.21 0.19
N ALA A 214 9.29 -8.30 -0.32
CA ALA A 214 9.33 -7.79 -1.70
C ALA A 214 10.37 -6.66 -1.84
N VAL A 215 11.66 -7.02 -1.84
CA VAL A 215 12.80 -6.08 -1.74
C VAL A 215 13.00 -5.12 -2.92
N LEU A 216 12.19 -5.23 -3.97
CA LEU A 216 12.20 -4.33 -5.12
C LEU A 216 10.80 -3.77 -5.45
N GLY A 217 9.91 -3.77 -4.45
CA GLY A 217 8.52 -3.33 -4.53
C GLY A 217 7.58 -4.44 -5.03
N SER A 218 6.37 -4.06 -5.44
CA SER A 218 5.25 -4.98 -5.79
C SER A 218 4.53 -5.57 -4.57
N GLY A 219 4.89 -5.18 -3.34
CA GLY A 219 4.24 -5.67 -2.12
C GLY A 219 2.73 -5.45 -2.11
N ASP A 220 2.27 -4.28 -2.56
CA ASP A 220 0.86 -3.96 -2.75
C ASP A 220 0.14 -4.91 -3.72
N ASN A 221 0.72 -5.17 -4.89
CA ASN A 221 0.18 -6.10 -5.89
C ASN A 221 0.16 -7.55 -5.38
N ILE A 222 1.22 -7.98 -4.69
CA ILE A 222 1.31 -9.30 -4.06
C ILE A 222 0.21 -9.45 -3.00
N MET A 223 0.04 -8.46 -2.12
CA MET A 223 -0.99 -8.47 -1.10
C MET A 223 -2.39 -8.50 -1.71
N ALA A 224 -2.70 -7.58 -2.65
CA ALA A 224 -3.99 -7.48 -3.30
C ALA A 224 -4.41 -8.79 -3.99
N LEU A 225 -3.48 -9.42 -4.73
CA LEU A 225 -3.74 -10.70 -5.37
C LEU A 225 -3.83 -11.87 -4.39
N SER A 226 -3.04 -11.86 -3.32
CA SER A 226 -3.12 -12.86 -2.25
C SER A 226 -4.48 -12.84 -1.56
N PHE A 227 -5.07 -11.65 -1.35
CA PHE A 227 -6.39 -11.55 -0.74
C PHE A 227 -7.51 -12.23 -1.56
N ILE A 228 -7.31 -12.43 -2.87
CA ILE A 228 -8.27 -13.10 -3.76
C ILE A 228 -7.79 -14.46 -4.26
N ASN A 229 -6.86 -15.10 -3.53
CA ASN A 229 -6.26 -16.41 -3.85
C ASN A 229 -5.56 -16.46 -5.22
N LYS A 230 -4.87 -15.38 -5.60
CA LYS A 230 -4.13 -15.25 -6.85
C LYS A 230 -2.70 -14.75 -6.65
N GLY A 231 -2.12 -14.87 -5.46
CA GLY A 231 -0.83 -14.29 -5.07
C GLY A 231 0.30 -14.59 -6.06
N LEU A 232 0.42 -15.83 -6.56
CA LEU A 232 1.46 -16.19 -7.54
C LEU A 232 1.34 -15.47 -8.88
N LYS A 233 0.19 -14.87 -9.21
CA LYS A 233 0.05 -14.02 -10.42
C LYS A 233 0.76 -12.67 -10.28
N ALA A 234 1.22 -12.31 -9.08
CA ALA A 234 1.91 -11.06 -8.81
C ALA A 234 3.41 -11.10 -9.15
N VAL A 235 3.95 -12.29 -9.41
CA VAL A 235 5.38 -12.52 -9.68
C VAL A 235 5.56 -13.31 -10.96
N ASN A 236 6.79 -13.34 -11.47
CA ASN A 236 7.13 -14.10 -12.66
C ASN A 236 7.22 -15.61 -12.33
N GLU A 237 6.88 -16.48 -13.29
CA GLU A 237 6.96 -17.93 -13.12
C GLU A 237 8.38 -18.45 -12.86
N LEU A 238 9.40 -17.70 -13.28
CA LEU A 238 10.81 -17.99 -13.05
C LEU A 238 11.33 -17.52 -11.67
N SER A 239 10.50 -16.88 -10.84
CA SER A 239 10.89 -16.57 -9.46
C SER A 239 11.21 -17.84 -8.67
N THR A 240 12.12 -17.73 -7.70
CA THR A 240 12.55 -18.85 -6.85
C THR A 240 11.39 -19.47 -6.08
N ASP A 241 11.54 -20.75 -5.74
CA ASP A 241 10.51 -21.49 -4.99
C ASP A 241 10.36 -20.94 -3.58
N GLY A 242 11.45 -20.53 -2.91
CA GLY A 242 11.36 -19.87 -1.61
C GLY A 242 10.54 -18.58 -1.69
N TYR A 243 10.74 -17.74 -2.71
CA TYR A 243 9.94 -16.53 -2.87
C TYR A 243 8.45 -16.85 -3.10
N LYS A 244 8.15 -17.78 -4.02
CA LYS A 244 6.77 -18.23 -4.26
C LYS A 244 6.12 -18.80 -2.99
N GLN A 245 6.87 -19.55 -2.19
CA GLN A 245 6.38 -20.14 -0.93
C GLN A 245 5.98 -19.04 0.06
N THR A 246 6.80 -17.98 0.24
CA THR A 246 6.43 -16.87 1.13
C THR A 246 5.10 -16.20 0.73
N ILE A 247 4.82 -16.10 -0.58
CA ILE A 247 3.58 -15.55 -1.11
C ILE A 247 2.40 -16.50 -0.84
N LEU A 248 2.58 -17.80 -1.04
CA LEU A 248 1.56 -18.81 -0.76
C LEU A 248 1.21 -18.86 0.74
N ASP A 249 2.21 -18.75 1.60
CA ASP A 249 2.02 -18.72 3.05
C ASP A 249 1.25 -17.47 3.48
N PHE A 250 1.60 -16.31 2.92
CA PHE A 250 0.85 -15.07 3.16
C PHE A 250 -0.60 -15.18 2.67
N GLN A 251 -0.81 -15.66 1.44
CA GLN A 251 -2.13 -15.92 0.89
C GLN A 251 -2.97 -16.86 1.78
N ALA A 252 -2.37 -17.94 2.28
CA ALA A 252 -3.05 -18.87 3.18
C ALA A 252 -3.53 -18.17 4.47
N ARG A 253 -2.72 -17.27 5.03
CA ARG A 253 -3.10 -16.45 6.19
C ARG A 253 -4.23 -15.46 5.87
N CYS A 254 -4.28 -14.95 4.64
CA CYS A 254 -5.34 -14.05 4.19
C CYS A 254 -6.70 -14.72 3.93
N ALA A 255 -6.77 -16.06 3.92
CA ALA A 255 -7.98 -16.79 3.57
C ALA A 255 -9.20 -16.30 4.36
N ASN A 256 -10.33 -16.06 3.68
CA ASN A 256 -11.59 -15.56 4.25
C ASN A 256 -11.57 -14.13 4.82
N LEU A 257 -10.51 -13.33 4.60
CA LEU A 257 -10.58 -11.90 4.89
C LEU A 257 -11.50 -11.21 3.87
N ARG A 258 -12.40 -10.36 4.37
CA ARG A 258 -13.35 -9.62 3.53
C ARG A 258 -12.71 -8.33 3.06
N ILE A 259 -12.40 -8.27 1.77
CA ILE A 259 -11.88 -7.07 1.10
C ILE A 259 -13.05 -6.18 0.68
N GLY A 260 -12.87 -4.88 0.80
CA GLY A 260 -13.73 -3.91 0.15
C GLY A 260 -12.99 -2.63 -0.20
N TYR A 261 -13.75 -1.54 -0.23
CA TYR A 261 -13.25 -0.21 -0.54
C TYR A 261 -14.03 0.82 0.27
N VAL A 262 -13.52 2.05 0.29
CA VAL A 262 -14.24 3.22 0.77
C VAL A 262 -14.59 4.10 -0.43
N PRO A 263 -15.86 4.52 -0.62
CA PRO A 263 -16.24 5.41 -1.70
C PRO A 263 -15.50 6.75 -1.58
N GLY A 264 -14.94 7.20 -2.70
CA GLY A 264 -14.15 8.42 -2.72
C GLY A 264 -13.18 8.45 -3.89
N VAL A 265 -12.75 9.66 -4.22
CA VAL A 265 -11.69 9.94 -5.19
C VAL A 265 -10.44 10.33 -4.41
N ILE A 266 -9.30 9.80 -4.83
CA ILE A 266 -7.99 10.31 -4.42
C ILE A 266 -7.28 10.93 -5.60
N ARG A 267 -6.40 11.89 -5.34
CA ARG A 267 -5.44 12.42 -6.31
C ARG A 267 -4.08 11.84 -6.00
N HIS A 268 -3.37 11.39 -7.03
CA HIS A 268 -2.00 10.91 -6.92
C HIS A 268 -1.07 11.91 -7.61
N TYR A 269 -0.19 12.51 -6.83
CA TYR A 269 0.73 13.56 -7.26
C TYR A 269 1.87 12.99 -8.10
N PHE A 270 2.28 13.77 -9.11
CA PHE A 270 3.42 13.42 -9.94
C PHE A 270 4.72 13.44 -9.11
N HIS A 271 5.55 12.42 -9.31
CA HIS A 271 6.86 12.28 -8.67
C HIS A 271 7.85 11.55 -9.61
N GLY A 272 7.88 11.96 -10.87
CA GLY A 272 8.65 11.32 -11.93
C GLY A 272 7.82 10.42 -12.84
N SER A 273 8.23 10.33 -14.11
CA SER A 273 7.50 9.64 -15.15
C SER A 273 7.40 8.13 -14.90
N LYS A 274 6.26 7.53 -15.28
CA LYS A 274 6.05 6.08 -15.14
C LYS A 274 7.04 5.24 -15.94
N LYS A 275 7.57 5.79 -17.03
CA LYS A 275 8.62 5.16 -17.84
C LYS A 275 9.87 4.86 -17.01
N ASN A 276 10.27 5.78 -16.14
CA ASN A 276 11.46 5.64 -15.30
C ASN A 276 11.24 4.69 -14.11
N ARG A 277 9.99 4.34 -13.79
CA ARG A 277 9.66 3.44 -12.67
C ARG A 277 9.97 1.97 -12.95
N LYS A 278 10.26 1.61 -14.22
CA LYS A 278 10.71 0.29 -14.70
C LYS A 278 9.96 -0.89 -14.08
N TYR A 279 8.63 -0.77 -13.95
CA TYR A 279 7.81 -1.79 -13.31
C TYR A 279 7.80 -3.12 -14.07
N THR A 280 8.04 -3.06 -15.38
CA THR A 280 8.11 -4.20 -16.28
C THR A 280 9.48 -4.85 -16.34
N GLU A 281 10.53 -4.22 -15.82
CA GLU A 281 11.91 -4.71 -15.89
C GLU A 281 12.45 -5.11 -14.51
N ARG A 282 11.89 -4.57 -13.43
CA ARG A 282 12.40 -4.86 -12.07
C ARG A 282 12.40 -6.35 -11.68
N TRP A 283 11.48 -7.15 -12.23
CA TRP A 283 11.43 -8.57 -11.93
C TRP A 283 12.60 -9.34 -12.55
N GLU A 284 13.19 -8.80 -13.62
CA GLU A 284 14.37 -9.36 -14.28
C GLU A 284 15.58 -9.33 -13.35
N ILE A 285 15.72 -8.27 -12.54
CA ILE A 285 16.79 -8.16 -11.52
C ILE A 285 16.67 -9.31 -10.51
N LEU A 286 15.45 -9.59 -10.02
CA LEU A 286 15.23 -10.66 -9.04
C LEU A 286 15.52 -12.05 -9.63
N ILE A 287 15.17 -12.30 -10.89
CA ILE A 287 15.48 -13.57 -11.57
C ILE A 287 16.96 -13.71 -11.85
N LYS A 288 17.59 -12.67 -12.41
CA LYS A 288 19.02 -12.66 -12.76
C LYS A 288 19.89 -13.14 -11.60
N HIS A 289 19.53 -12.71 -10.39
CA HIS A 289 20.28 -13.01 -9.16
C HIS A 289 19.68 -14.14 -8.32
N ASN A 290 18.71 -14.88 -8.84
CA ASN A 290 17.98 -15.95 -8.13
C ASN A 290 17.56 -15.51 -6.72
N TYR A 291 16.94 -14.33 -6.59
CA TYR A 291 16.56 -13.79 -5.29
C TYR A 291 15.66 -14.77 -4.53
N ASP A 292 16.12 -15.20 -3.36
CA ASP A 292 15.32 -15.98 -2.40
C ASP A 292 15.26 -15.23 -1.06
N PRO A 293 14.08 -14.82 -0.58
CA PRO A 293 13.94 -14.12 0.68
C PRO A 293 14.35 -14.96 1.90
N LEU A 294 14.40 -16.30 1.80
CA LEU A 294 14.82 -17.17 2.90
C LEU A 294 16.34 -17.15 3.10
N ASP A 295 17.10 -16.87 2.04
CA ASP A 295 18.55 -16.89 2.05
C ASP A 295 19.15 -15.48 2.01
N HIS A 296 18.57 -14.55 1.25
CA HIS A 296 19.22 -13.28 0.89
C HIS A 296 18.87 -12.10 1.81
N ILE A 297 17.88 -12.24 2.68
CA ILE A 297 17.54 -11.20 3.67
C ILE A 297 17.47 -11.77 5.08
N THR A 298 17.67 -10.88 6.04
CA THR A 298 17.46 -11.13 7.47
C THR A 298 16.97 -9.83 8.12
N THR A 299 16.87 -9.80 9.45
CA THR A 299 16.48 -8.60 10.19
C THR A 299 17.58 -8.15 11.15
N ASP A 300 17.69 -6.84 11.35
CA ASP A 300 18.46 -6.28 12.46
C ASP A 300 17.74 -6.41 13.81
N GLU A 301 18.33 -5.87 14.87
CA GLU A 301 17.77 -5.88 16.23
C GLU A 301 16.42 -5.15 16.37
N LYS A 302 16.11 -4.22 15.46
CA LYS A 302 14.84 -3.48 15.42
C LYS A 302 13.79 -4.20 14.59
N GLY A 303 14.18 -5.19 13.78
CA GLY A 303 13.32 -5.87 12.82
C GLY A 303 13.33 -5.22 11.43
N LEU A 304 14.23 -4.28 11.16
CA LEU A 304 14.43 -3.76 9.82
C LEU A 304 15.03 -4.86 8.94
N LEU A 305 14.44 -5.09 7.77
CA LEU A 305 15.03 -5.99 6.79
C LEU A 305 16.39 -5.48 6.35
N ILE A 306 17.38 -6.36 6.30
CA ILE A 306 18.73 -6.08 5.82
C ILE A 306 19.22 -7.23 4.94
N PRO A 307 20.16 -7.00 4.02
CA PRO A 307 20.80 -8.07 3.28
C PRO A 307 21.46 -9.08 4.24
N SER A 308 21.29 -10.37 3.97
CA SER A 308 22.03 -11.42 4.67
C SER A 308 23.48 -11.50 4.17
N ARG A 309 24.28 -12.35 4.80
CA ARG A 309 25.65 -12.66 4.32
C ARG A 309 25.68 -13.41 2.99
N SER A 310 24.58 -14.08 2.63
CA SER A 310 24.46 -14.85 1.39
C SER A 310 23.89 -14.01 0.24
N CYS A 311 23.44 -12.77 0.52
CA CYS A 311 22.89 -11.89 -0.50
C CYS A 311 23.98 -11.51 -1.52
N PRO A 312 23.77 -11.73 -2.83
CA PRO A 312 24.73 -11.34 -3.85
C PRO A 312 24.95 -9.82 -3.85
N GLN A 313 26.20 -9.36 -3.83
CA GLN A 313 26.51 -7.93 -3.91
C GLN A 313 25.97 -7.32 -5.21
N GLU A 314 26.06 -8.04 -6.33
CA GLU A 314 25.53 -7.58 -7.62
C GLU A 314 24.01 -7.35 -7.62
N LEU A 315 23.25 -8.10 -6.80
CA LEU A 315 21.83 -7.85 -6.60
C LEU A 315 21.61 -6.50 -5.91
N LEU A 316 22.38 -6.20 -4.87
CA LEU A 316 22.29 -4.94 -4.13
C LEU A 316 22.67 -3.75 -5.01
N ASP A 317 23.70 -3.91 -5.84
CA ASP A 317 24.12 -2.89 -6.80
C ASP A 317 23.03 -2.61 -7.84
N ASP A 318 22.40 -3.65 -8.40
CA ASP A 318 21.29 -3.52 -9.34
C ASP A 318 20.03 -2.90 -8.69
N ILE A 319 19.75 -3.20 -7.42
CA ILE A 319 18.68 -2.56 -6.65
C ILE A 319 18.97 -1.06 -6.46
N MET A 320 20.21 -0.68 -6.11
CA MET A 320 20.59 0.72 -5.96
C MET A 320 20.53 1.48 -7.30
N ASN A 321 20.93 0.83 -8.39
CA ASN A 321 20.79 1.37 -9.74
C ASN A 321 19.30 1.60 -10.06
N TYR A 322 18.44 0.61 -9.78
CA TYR A 322 16.99 0.76 -9.95
C TYR A 322 16.45 1.99 -9.19
N PHE A 323 16.83 2.19 -7.93
CA PHE A 323 16.41 3.39 -7.18
C PHE A 323 16.84 4.68 -7.87
N SER A 324 18.07 4.74 -8.39
CA SER A 324 18.65 5.91 -9.04
C SER A 324 18.04 6.21 -10.41
N GLU A 325 17.58 5.19 -11.13
CA GLU A 325 16.97 5.35 -12.46
C GLU A 325 15.52 5.83 -12.39
N ARG A 326 14.87 5.72 -11.22
CA ARG A 326 13.48 6.20 -11.04
C ARG A 326 13.34 7.70 -11.27
N ASN A 327 14.42 8.47 -11.05
CA ASN A 327 14.51 9.90 -11.30
C ASN A 327 13.26 10.66 -10.83
N GLU A 328 12.96 10.58 -9.53
CA GLU A 328 11.69 11.08 -8.99
C GLU A 328 11.61 12.61 -8.86
N ASP A 329 12.68 13.32 -9.24
CA ASP A 329 12.78 14.79 -9.31
C ASP A 329 12.67 15.34 -10.75
N GLU A 330 12.20 14.53 -11.70
CA GLU A 330 12.00 14.91 -13.11
C GLU A 330 11.17 16.20 -13.31
#